data_AF-S4N1J0-F1
#
_entry.id   AF-S4N1J0-F1
#
_cell.length_a   1.000
_cell.length_b   1.000
_cell.length_c   1.000
_cell.angle_alpha   90.00
_cell.angle_beta   90.00
_cell.angle_gamma   90.00
#
_symmetry.space_group_name_H-M   'P 1'
#
loop_
_entity.id
_entity.type
_entity.pdbx_description
1 polymer ?
#
loop_
_entity_poly.entity_id
_entity_poly.type
_entity_poly.pdbx_seq_one_letter_code
_entity_poly.pdbx_strand_id
1 'polypeptide(L)'
;MSDWTWEYEGYDPTAERLRESLCTLGNGYFATRGAAPECRAGLVHYPGTYAAGCYNRLESTVAGRHVVNEDLVNLPNWLLLRFRVRRAGGAWCPWFSPDTSALLDYRHVLDLRRATLTRTLRFRDDDVGVLGVRQTRLVHMGDPHLAALRTVFTPEDWSGEIEIRSCLDGDVINGNVHRYRALNASHLTHVRTGAQEPDTVWLSCRTSTSGIGIAMAARTVVVGRSAASSELRPARRRAVHRLVVPIAPGRPVDVEKTVALFTSRDTAISDPLEAALDRVSTAGGISELLDSHVAAWERLWRRADIQVPGRAGRVLRLHLFHVLQTLSPHTEDLDVGVPPGACTVRRTGAMCSGTNCSCCRISTCTSPRSPGRC
;
A
#
# COMPACT_ATOMS: atom_id res chain seq x y z
N MET A 1 15.34 -12.43 17.11
CA MET A 1 15.04 -11.45 16.04
C MET A 1 16.18 -11.45 15.04
N SER A 2 15.87 -11.61 13.76
CA SER A 2 16.83 -11.51 12.67
C SER A 2 17.34 -10.07 12.55
N ASP A 3 18.56 -9.88 12.05
CA ASP A 3 19.11 -8.54 11.79
C ASP A 3 18.44 -7.80 10.61
N TRP A 4 17.53 -8.48 9.92
CA TRP A 4 16.79 -7.98 8.76
C TRP A 4 15.30 -7.77 9.04
N THR A 5 14.82 -8.08 10.23
CA THR A 5 13.41 -7.94 10.58
C THR A 5 13.18 -6.84 11.62
N TRP A 6 12.12 -6.06 11.41
CA TRP A 6 11.56 -5.14 12.38
C TRP A 6 10.19 -5.63 12.79
N GLU A 7 10.04 -5.92 14.07
CA GLU A 7 8.90 -6.65 14.60
C GLU A 7 8.18 -5.80 15.65
N TYR A 8 6.86 -5.77 15.56
CA TYR A 8 5.98 -5.14 16.53
C TYR A 8 4.97 -6.18 17.01
N GLU A 9 4.86 -6.35 18.32
CA GLU A 9 3.91 -7.23 18.97
C GLU A 9 2.84 -6.42 19.69
N GLY A 10 1.63 -6.97 19.75
CA GLY A 10 0.47 -6.32 20.33
C GLY A 10 -0.10 -5.20 19.48
N TYR A 11 -1.39 -4.96 19.65
CA TYR A 11 -2.09 -3.84 19.03
C TYR A 11 -2.19 -2.66 20.00
N ASP A 12 -1.68 -1.51 19.59
CA ASP A 12 -1.75 -0.26 20.34
C ASP A 12 -2.19 0.86 19.39
N PRO A 13 -3.46 1.31 19.45
CA PRO A 13 -3.98 2.37 18.60
C PRO A 13 -3.15 3.65 18.61
N THR A 14 -2.50 3.97 19.73
CA THR A 14 -1.71 5.21 19.87
C THR A 14 -0.39 5.15 19.09
N ALA A 15 0.15 3.95 18.88
CA ALA A 15 1.39 3.71 18.16
C ALA A 15 1.17 3.45 16.65
N GLU A 16 -0.06 3.16 16.20
CA GLU A 16 -0.32 2.72 14.82
C GLU A 16 0.16 3.75 13.79
N ARG A 17 -0.07 5.05 13.95
CA ARG A 17 0.41 6.07 12.97
C ARG A 17 1.93 6.06 12.77
N LEU A 18 2.69 5.78 13.83
CA LEU A 18 4.15 5.64 13.74
C LEU A 18 4.51 4.34 13.01
N ARG A 19 3.89 3.22 13.40
CA ARG A 19 4.08 1.92 12.75
C ARG A 19 3.77 1.98 11.26
N GLU A 20 2.65 2.60 10.89
CA GLU A 20 2.26 2.86 9.50
C GLU A 20 3.32 3.64 8.72
N SER A 21 4.02 4.57 9.37
CA SER A 21 5.07 5.34 8.72
C SER A 21 6.31 4.47 8.52
N LEU A 22 6.80 3.81 9.57
CA LEU A 22 7.99 2.96 9.54
C LEU A 22 7.83 1.72 8.65
N CYS A 23 6.60 1.19 8.55
CA CYS A 23 6.28 0.01 7.74
C CYS A 23 5.76 0.37 6.33
N THR A 24 6.03 1.59 5.86
CA THR A 24 5.75 1.99 4.47
C THR A 24 6.58 1.15 3.52
N LEU A 25 5.95 0.66 2.46
CA LEU A 25 6.62 -0.03 1.36
C LEU A 25 6.55 0.83 0.11
N GLY A 26 7.62 0.88 -0.66
CA GLY A 26 7.66 1.59 -1.94
C GLY A 26 8.73 1.03 -2.87
N ASN A 27 8.72 1.55 -4.10
CA ASN A 27 9.64 1.15 -5.16
C ASN A 27 10.19 2.36 -5.94
N GLY A 28 10.07 3.57 -5.41
CA GLY A 28 10.49 4.82 -6.06
C GLY A 28 9.44 5.40 -7.01
N TYR A 29 8.65 4.56 -7.69
CA TYR A 29 7.49 5.01 -8.47
C TYR A 29 6.32 5.37 -7.56
N PHE A 30 5.93 4.46 -6.67
CA PHE A 30 4.92 4.72 -5.66
C PHE A 30 5.28 4.10 -4.31
N ALA A 31 4.63 4.62 -3.28
CA ALA A 31 4.74 4.15 -1.93
C ALA A 31 3.37 4.05 -1.28
N THR A 32 3.21 3.02 -0.45
CA THR A 32 2.00 2.75 0.29
C THR A 32 2.33 2.62 1.76
N ARG A 33 1.67 3.43 2.60
CA ARG A 33 1.85 3.41 4.05
C ARG A 33 1.54 2.04 4.63
N GLY A 34 2.19 1.76 5.75
CA GLY A 34 2.08 0.56 6.56
C GLY A 34 0.72 0.29 7.21
N ALA A 35 -0.38 0.88 6.74
CA ALA A 35 -1.73 0.79 7.33
C ALA A 35 -2.33 -0.62 7.30
N ALA A 36 -3.22 -0.91 8.26
CA ALA A 36 -4.01 -2.13 8.31
C ALA A 36 -4.98 -2.18 7.10
N PRO A 37 -5.04 -3.28 6.33
CA PRO A 37 -5.89 -3.38 5.15
C PRO A 37 -7.39 -3.19 5.42
N GLU A 38 -7.86 -3.43 6.64
CA GLU A 38 -9.28 -3.31 6.98
C GLU A 38 -9.71 -1.87 7.28
N CYS A 39 -8.75 -0.96 7.50
CA CYS A 39 -8.98 0.37 8.03
C CYS A 39 -9.01 1.44 6.93
N ARG A 40 -9.90 2.42 7.12
CA ARG A 40 -9.94 3.66 6.33
C ARG A 40 -9.28 4.78 7.12
N ALA A 41 -9.03 5.91 6.46
CA ALA A 41 -8.52 7.09 7.14
C ALA A 41 -9.48 7.53 8.27
N GLY A 42 -8.91 7.74 9.46
CA GLY A 42 -9.62 8.10 10.68
C GLY A 42 -8.67 8.66 11.73
N LEU A 43 -9.05 8.54 13.00
CA LEU A 43 -8.22 9.03 14.11
C LEU A 43 -6.97 8.17 14.31
N VAL A 44 -7.12 6.85 14.30
CA VAL A 44 -6.05 5.87 14.55
C VAL A 44 -5.23 5.62 13.28
N HIS A 45 -5.92 5.31 12.18
CA HIS A 45 -5.30 4.86 10.94
C HIS A 45 -5.27 5.96 9.87
N TYR A 46 -4.18 6.00 9.10
CA TYR A 46 -4.05 6.86 7.92
C TYR A 46 -3.43 6.07 6.75
N PRO A 47 -4.23 5.27 6.02
CA PRO A 47 -3.78 4.67 4.77
C PRO A 47 -3.47 5.78 3.76
N GLY A 48 -2.29 5.68 3.15
CA GLY A 48 -1.85 6.65 2.15
C GLY A 48 -1.08 5.95 1.05
N THR A 49 -1.44 6.28 -0.19
CA THR A 49 -0.73 5.84 -1.40
C THR A 49 -0.26 7.09 -2.13
N TYR A 50 1.01 7.13 -2.52
CA TYR A 50 1.61 8.29 -3.16
C TYR A 50 2.44 7.84 -4.36
N ALA A 51 2.24 8.47 -5.52
CA ALA A 51 3.12 8.30 -6.67
C ALA A 51 4.09 9.48 -6.78
N ALA A 52 5.32 9.20 -7.20
CA ALA A 52 6.35 10.19 -7.42
C ALA A 52 5.89 11.22 -8.47
N GLY A 53 6.13 12.51 -8.19
CA GLY A 53 5.73 13.60 -9.09
C GLY A 53 4.23 13.91 -9.15
N CYS A 54 3.38 13.22 -8.37
CA CYS A 54 1.94 13.51 -8.32
C CYS A 54 1.61 14.63 -7.31
N TYR A 55 1.98 15.85 -7.66
CA TYR A 55 1.69 17.05 -6.88
C TYR A 55 0.43 17.75 -7.38
N ASN A 56 -0.30 18.40 -6.47
CA ASN A 56 -1.45 19.23 -6.82
C ASN A 56 -1.51 20.46 -5.91
N ARG A 57 -1.67 21.63 -6.53
CA ARG A 57 -1.75 22.91 -5.84
C ARG A 57 -3.21 23.28 -5.57
N LEU A 58 -3.52 23.57 -4.32
CA LEU A 58 -4.84 24.03 -3.89
C LEU A 58 -4.73 25.37 -3.16
N GLU A 59 -5.81 26.16 -3.27
CA GLU A 59 -5.98 27.40 -2.53
C GLU A 59 -7.01 27.21 -1.42
N SER A 60 -6.74 27.82 -0.26
CA SER A 60 -7.58 27.72 0.93
C SER A 60 -7.72 29.09 1.58
N THR A 61 -8.88 29.41 2.12
CA THR A 61 -9.07 30.64 2.90
C THR A 61 -8.93 30.31 4.39
N VAL A 62 -7.85 30.78 5.02
CA VAL A 62 -7.57 30.56 6.44
C VAL A 62 -7.51 31.91 7.15
N ALA A 63 -8.40 32.12 8.13
CA ALA A 63 -8.50 33.39 8.87
C ALA A 63 -8.59 34.64 7.96
N GLY A 64 -9.35 34.54 6.86
CA GLY A 64 -9.54 35.61 5.88
C GLY A 64 -8.38 35.84 4.92
N ARG A 65 -7.33 35.00 4.96
CA ARG A 65 -6.18 35.06 4.04
C ARG A 65 -6.21 33.88 3.07
N HIS A 66 -5.88 34.16 1.82
CA HIS A 66 -5.68 33.15 0.79
C HIS A 66 -4.31 32.48 0.99
N VAL A 67 -4.32 31.18 1.24
CA VAL A 67 -3.14 30.35 1.42
C VAL A 67 -3.11 29.33 0.29
N VAL A 68 -2.04 29.37 -0.49
CA VAL A 68 -1.74 28.39 -1.52
C VAL A 68 -0.84 27.32 -0.91
N ASN A 69 -1.18 26.06 -1.11
CA ASN A 69 -0.35 24.94 -0.70
C ASN A 69 -0.23 23.92 -1.84
N GLU A 70 0.99 23.43 -2.04
CA GLU A 70 1.29 22.35 -2.97
C GLU A 70 1.55 21.07 -2.18
N ASP A 71 0.79 20.03 -2.48
CA ASP A 71 0.85 18.77 -1.77
C ASP A 71 1.15 17.61 -2.70
N LEU A 72 1.92 16.65 -2.19
CA LEU A 72 1.95 15.30 -2.74
C LEU A 72 0.58 14.65 -2.48
N VAL A 73 -0.12 14.28 -3.55
CA VAL A 73 -1.52 13.85 -3.47
C VAL A 73 -1.61 12.45 -2.90
N ASN A 74 -2.47 12.27 -1.88
CA ASN A 74 -2.90 10.95 -1.45
C ASN A 74 -3.83 10.34 -2.52
N LEU A 75 -3.30 9.34 -3.23
CA LEU A 75 -3.99 8.62 -4.28
C LEU A 75 -5.05 7.66 -3.72
N PRO A 76 -5.97 7.16 -4.55
CA PRO A 76 -6.96 6.16 -4.13
C PRO A 76 -6.33 5.02 -3.32
N ASN A 77 -6.98 4.63 -2.23
CA ASN A 77 -6.48 3.58 -1.35
C ASN A 77 -6.76 2.21 -1.96
N TRP A 78 -5.69 1.56 -2.44
CA TRP A 78 -5.76 0.21 -2.98
C TRP A 78 -5.66 -0.88 -1.91
N LEU A 79 -5.17 -0.59 -0.70
CA LEU A 79 -4.97 -1.61 0.34
C LEU A 79 -6.29 -2.15 0.91
N LEU A 80 -7.38 -1.40 0.77
CA LEU A 80 -8.62 -1.69 1.48
C LEU A 80 -9.15 -3.09 1.14
N LEU A 81 -9.09 -3.99 2.12
CA LEU A 81 -9.63 -5.35 2.09
C LEU A 81 -10.27 -5.61 3.44
N ARG A 82 -11.60 -5.62 3.47
CA ARG A 82 -12.38 -5.82 4.69
C ARG A 82 -12.96 -7.22 4.71
N PHE A 83 -13.18 -7.78 5.89
CA PHE A 83 -13.85 -9.06 6.02
C PHE A 83 -14.79 -9.10 7.22
N ARG A 84 -15.75 -10.03 7.16
CA ARG A 84 -16.64 -10.41 8.26
C ARG A 84 -16.99 -11.87 8.16
N VAL A 85 -17.40 -12.45 9.28
CA VAL A 85 -17.63 -13.89 9.41
C VAL A 85 -19.08 -14.18 9.75
N ARG A 86 -19.51 -15.41 9.49
CA ARG A 86 -20.71 -16.01 10.10
C ARG A 86 -20.58 -17.52 10.20
N ARG A 87 -21.30 -18.12 11.14
CA ARG A 87 -21.58 -19.55 11.12
C ARG A 87 -22.53 -19.93 9.98
N ALA A 88 -22.51 -21.21 9.60
CA ALA A 88 -23.45 -21.74 8.62
C ALA A 88 -24.91 -21.45 9.04
N GLY A 89 -25.68 -20.79 8.18
CA GLY A 89 -27.07 -20.39 8.45
C GLY A 89 -27.25 -19.22 9.44
N GLY A 90 -26.15 -18.66 9.97
CA GLY A 90 -26.17 -17.55 10.91
C GLY A 90 -26.24 -16.16 10.27
N ALA A 91 -26.44 -15.15 11.11
CA ALA A 91 -26.31 -13.75 10.71
C ALA A 91 -24.83 -13.37 10.50
N TRP A 92 -24.59 -12.36 9.67
CA TRP A 92 -23.24 -11.79 9.51
C TRP A 92 -22.84 -11.01 10.75
N CYS A 93 -21.67 -11.34 11.31
CA CYS A 93 -21.04 -10.51 12.34
C CYS A 93 -20.68 -9.12 11.79
N PRO A 94 -20.41 -8.14 12.66
CA PRO A 94 -19.85 -6.86 12.25
C PRO A 94 -18.58 -7.02 11.40
N TRP A 95 -18.25 -5.99 10.62
CA TRP A 95 -16.96 -5.93 9.93
C TRP A 95 -15.84 -5.95 10.95
N PHE A 96 -14.85 -6.80 10.74
CA PHE A 96 -13.66 -6.82 11.59
C PHE A 96 -13.00 -5.46 11.58
N SER A 97 -12.57 -5.02 12.77
CA SER A 97 -11.71 -3.86 12.96
C SER A 97 -10.74 -4.16 14.09
N PRO A 98 -9.43 -3.94 13.92
CA PRO A 98 -8.47 -4.14 15.01
C PRO A 98 -8.76 -3.20 16.20
N ASP A 99 -9.42 -2.06 15.96
CA ASP A 99 -9.79 -1.09 17.00
C ASP A 99 -10.87 -1.60 17.99
N THR A 100 -11.71 -2.55 17.55
CA THR A 100 -12.92 -2.95 18.32
C THR A 100 -13.06 -4.46 18.52
N SER A 101 -12.36 -5.28 17.74
CA SER A 101 -12.44 -6.73 17.83
C SER A 101 -11.55 -7.27 18.97
N ALA A 102 -11.97 -8.37 19.60
CA ALA A 102 -11.20 -9.05 20.64
C ALA A 102 -9.98 -9.76 20.03
N LEU A 103 -8.85 -9.07 19.96
CA LEU A 103 -7.58 -9.59 19.48
C LEU A 103 -6.95 -10.51 20.53
N LEU A 104 -6.61 -11.74 20.12
CA LEU A 104 -5.87 -12.71 20.92
C LEU A 104 -4.36 -12.62 20.67
N ASP A 105 -3.98 -12.31 19.44
CA ASP A 105 -2.59 -12.12 19.02
C ASP A 105 -2.54 -11.07 17.90
N TYR A 106 -1.45 -10.31 17.86
CA TYR A 106 -1.21 -9.28 16.86
C TYR A 106 0.29 -9.04 16.67
N ARG A 107 0.77 -9.21 15.45
CA ARG A 107 2.18 -9.04 15.11
C ARG A 107 2.36 -8.43 13.72
N HIS A 108 3.25 -7.44 13.61
CA HIS A 108 3.77 -6.91 12.34
C HIS A 108 5.23 -7.27 12.20
N VAL A 109 5.64 -7.69 11.00
CA VAL A 109 7.02 -7.99 10.65
C VAL A 109 7.34 -7.30 9.33
N LEU A 110 8.18 -6.28 9.38
CA LEU A 110 8.82 -5.68 8.21
C LEU A 110 10.12 -6.44 7.93
N ASP A 111 10.16 -7.17 6.83
CA ASP A 111 11.37 -7.82 6.32
C ASP A 111 12.09 -6.84 5.39
N LEU A 112 13.22 -6.30 5.84
CA LEU A 112 14.01 -5.33 5.08
C LEU A 112 14.71 -5.98 3.89
N ARG A 113 15.05 -7.26 3.97
CA ARG A 113 15.78 -7.97 2.92
C ARG A 113 14.86 -8.26 1.73
N ARG A 114 13.63 -8.66 2.03
CA ARG A 114 12.60 -8.99 1.03
C ARG A 114 11.67 -7.83 0.72
N ALA A 115 11.75 -6.73 1.47
CA ALA A 115 10.87 -5.57 1.39
C ALA A 115 9.37 -5.90 1.46
N THR A 116 9.03 -6.90 2.27
CA THR A 116 7.66 -7.32 2.51
C THR A 116 7.23 -6.92 3.91
N LEU A 117 5.95 -6.57 4.05
CA LEU A 117 5.32 -6.43 5.35
C LEU A 117 4.34 -7.58 5.57
N THR A 118 4.55 -8.33 6.65
CA THR A 118 3.65 -9.38 7.11
C THR A 118 2.94 -8.94 8.37
N ARG A 119 1.61 -9.03 8.39
CA ARG A 119 0.77 -8.84 9.57
C ARG A 119 0.09 -10.17 9.90
N THR A 120 0.24 -10.63 11.13
CA THR A 120 -0.44 -11.82 11.63
C THR A 120 -1.30 -11.40 12.80
N LEU A 121 -2.56 -11.82 12.83
CA LEU A 121 -3.45 -11.60 13.94
C LEU A 121 -4.34 -12.81 14.16
N ARG A 122 -4.82 -12.95 15.39
CA ARG A 122 -5.89 -13.87 15.76
C ARG A 122 -6.93 -13.07 16.49
N PHE A 123 -8.19 -13.21 16.13
CA PHE A 123 -9.27 -12.59 16.87
C PHE A 123 -10.36 -13.60 17.16
N ARG A 124 -11.08 -13.36 18.26
CA ARG A 124 -12.27 -14.11 18.64
C ARG A 124 -13.50 -13.28 18.35
N ASP A 125 -14.47 -13.93 17.72
CA ASP A 125 -15.85 -13.46 17.64
C ASP A 125 -16.71 -14.39 18.52
N ASP A 126 -17.54 -13.83 19.40
CA ASP A 126 -18.24 -14.58 20.43
C ASP A 126 -19.31 -15.53 19.85
N ASP A 127 -19.91 -15.17 18.71
CA ASP A 127 -20.96 -15.97 18.06
C ASP A 127 -20.38 -17.06 17.14
N VAL A 128 -19.11 -16.94 16.77
CA VAL A 128 -18.50 -17.74 15.72
C VAL A 128 -17.36 -18.61 16.23
N GLY A 129 -16.30 -18.03 16.76
CA GLY A 129 -15.07 -18.72 17.14
C GLY A 129 -13.81 -17.91 16.84
N VAL A 130 -12.67 -18.58 16.76
CA VAL A 130 -11.37 -17.92 16.50
C VAL A 130 -11.02 -17.95 15.02
N LEU A 131 -10.58 -16.81 14.50
CA LEU A 131 -10.08 -16.68 13.14
C LEU A 131 -8.65 -16.12 13.15
N GLY A 132 -7.71 -16.93 12.64
CA GLY A 132 -6.37 -16.49 12.31
C GLY A 132 -6.34 -15.80 10.95
N VAL A 133 -5.67 -14.65 10.87
CA VAL A 133 -5.48 -13.90 9.61
C VAL A 133 -4.00 -13.58 9.44
N ARG A 134 -3.44 -14.00 8.30
CA ARG A 134 -2.06 -13.65 7.91
C ARG A 134 -2.09 -12.88 6.60
N GLN A 135 -1.60 -11.66 6.64
CA GLN A 135 -1.50 -10.75 5.50
C GLN A 135 -0.04 -10.55 5.14
N THR A 136 0.31 -10.64 3.87
CA THR A 136 1.65 -10.33 3.35
C THR A 136 1.50 -9.44 2.13
N ARG A 137 2.22 -8.32 2.11
CA ARG A 137 2.16 -7.37 0.99
C ARG A 137 3.53 -6.95 0.50
N LEU A 138 3.54 -6.48 -0.75
CA LEU A 138 4.68 -5.90 -1.43
C LEU A 138 4.24 -4.73 -2.32
N VAL A 139 5.16 -3.79 -2.55
CA VAL A 139 5.14 -2.86 -3.67
C VAL A 139 6.30 -3.30 -4.57
N HIS A 140 5.99 -3.76 -5.78
CA HIS A 140 6.92 -4.56 -6.58
C HIS A 140 8.12 -3.73 -7.03
N MET A 141 9.34 -4.26 -6.90
CA MET A 141 10.56 -3.49 -7.18
C MET A 141 11.07 -3.74 -8.60
N GLY A 142 10.80 -4.93 -9.16
CA GLY A 142 11.09 -5.26 -10.55
C GLY A 142 10.06 -4.71 -11.53
N ASP A 143 8.82 -4.50 -11.07
CA ASP A 143 7.75 -3.88 -11.84
C ASP A 143 7.20 -2.66 -11.09
N PRO A 144 7.47 -1.43 -11.57
CA PRO A 144 7.16 -0.22 -10.81
C PRO A 144 5.66 0.00 -10.61
N HIS A 145 4.80 -0.58 -11.44
CA HIS A 145 3.35 -0.31 -11.43
C HIS A 145 2.57 -1.31 -10.58
N LEU A 146 3.18 -2.40 -10.13
CA LEU A 146 2.49 -3.46 -9.41
C LEU A 146 2.65 -3.38 -7.89
N ALA A 147 1.57 -3.68 -7.19
CA ALA A 147 1.58 -4.06 -5.77
C ALA A 147 0.65 -5.25 -5.54
N ALA A 148 0.88 -5.96 -4.44
CA ALA A 148 0.06 -7.11 -4.11
C ALA A 148 -0.13 -7.29 -2.60
N LEU A 149 -1.28 -7.87 -2.24
CA LEU A 149 -1.67 -8.25 -0.89
C LEU A 149 -2.23 -9.67 -0.92
N ARG A 150 -1.57 -10.59 -0.22
CA ARG A 150 -2.07 -11.93 0.07
C ARG A 150 -2.66 -11.96 1.47
N THR A 151 -3.88 -12.46 1.61
CA THR A 151 -4.55 -12.65 2.91
C THR A 151 -4.97 -14.09 3.07
N VAL A 152 -4.44 -14.75 4.09
CA VAL A 152 -4.76 -16.13 4.44
C VAL A 152 -5.63 -16.14 5.69
N PHE A 153 -6.84 -16.67 5.56
CA PHE A 153 -7.82 -16.83 6.64
C PHE A 153 -7.82 -18.29 7.11
N THR A 154 -7.63 -18.53 8.40
CA THR A 154 -7.60 -19.87 9.00
C THR A 154 -8.56 -19.94 10.18
N PRO A 155 -9.78 -20.48 10.01
CA PRO A 155 -10.66 -20.72 11.15
C PRO A 155 -10.09 -21.86 12.01
N GLU A 156 -10.10 -21.71 13.32
CA GLU A 156 -9.49 -22.70 14.22
C GLU A 156 -10.49 -23.79 14.62
N ASP A 157 -11.69 -23.40 15.03
CA ASP A 157 -12.65 -24.25 15.74
C ASP A 157 -14.07 -24.20 15.17
N TRP A 158 -14.26 -23.64 13.97
CA TRP A 158 -15.59 -23.44 13.38
C TRP A 158 -15.64 -23.52 11.85
N SER A 159 -16.83 -23.84 11.34
CA SER A 159 -17.19 -23.82 9.92
C SER A 159 -18.23 -22.74 9.63
N GLY A 160 -18.19 -22.19 8.43
CA GLY A 160 -19.14 -21.17 8.01
C GLY A 160 -18.69 -20.47 6.76
N GLU A 161 -18.87 -19.15 6.73
CA GLU A 161 -18.51 -18.33 5.58
C GLU A 161 -17.75 -17.08 6.02
N ILE A 162 -16.87 -16.63 5.14
CA ILE A 162 -16.24 -15.31 5.22
C ILE A 162 -16.70 -14.47 4.03
N GLU A 163 -17.20 -13.27 4.30
CA GLU A 163 -17.41 -12.24 3.27
C GLU A 163 -16.18 -11.35 3.24
N ILE A 164 -15.55 -11.25 2.08
CA ILE A 164 -14.41 -10.38 1.79
C ILE A 164 -14.86 -9.27 0.85
N ARG A 165 -14.45 -8.04 1.13
CA ARG A 165 -14.62 -6.88 0.25
C ARG A 165 -13.25 -6.31 -0.08
N SER A 166 -12.79 -6.58 -1.28
CA SER A 166 -11.60 -5.96 -1.88
C SER A 166 -12.03 -4.67 -2.56
N CYS A 167 -11.47 -3.54 -2.13
CA CYS A 167 -11.92 -2.22 -2.58
C CYS A 167 -10.77 -1.40 -3.18
N LEU A 168 -11.08 -0.62 -4.21
CA LEU A 168 -10.35 0.60 -4.55
C LEU A 168 -11.16 1.78 -3.99
N ASP A 169 -10.59 2.55 -3.08
CA ASP A 169 -11.28 3.67 -2.41
C ASP A 169 -10.74 5.02 -2.88
N GLY A 170 -11.48 5.71 -3.74
CA GLY A 170 -11.15 7.06 -4.23
C GLY A 170 -11.65 8.18 -3.32
N ASP A 171 -12.31 7.86 -2.21
CA ASP A 171 -12.82 8.82 -1.24
C ASP A 171 -11.75 9.15 -0.18
N VAL A 172 -10.57 9.57 -0.68
CA VAL A 172 -9.38 9.90 0.11
C VAL A 172 -9.13 11.41 0.13
N ILE A 173 -8.52 11.87 1.22
CA ILE A 173 -8.10 13.27 1.38
C ILE A 173 -6.68 13.36 1.96
N ASN A 174 -6.04 14.51 1.75
CA ASN A 174 -4.78 14.89 2.40
C ASN A 174 -5.04 15.37 3.84
N GLY A 175 -5.39 14.43 4.73
CA GLY A 175 -5.75 14.73 6.13
C GLY A 175 -4.70 14.36 7.18
N ASN A 176 -3.48 13.93 6.81
CA ASN A 176 -2.56 13.34 7.78
C ASN A 176 -2.00 14.34 8.80
N VAL A 177 -1.87 15.61 8.43
CA VAL A 177 -1.15 16.61 9.20
C VAL A 177 -2.13 17.54 9.88
N HIS A 178 -2.22 17.46 11.22
CA HIS A 178 -3.17 18.25 12.01
C HIS A 178 -3.07 19.76 11.76
N ARG A 179 -1.84 20.29 11.59
CA ARG A 179 -1.58 21.71 11.31
C ARG A 179 -2.24 22.19 10.00
N TYR A 180 -2.48 21.29 9.05
CA TYR A 180 -3.02 21.62 7.74
C TYR A 180 -4.52 21.32 7.60
N ARG A 181 -5.21 21.00 8.70
CA ARG A 181 -6.66 20.69 8.70
C ARG A 181 -7.55 21.83 8.15
N ALA A 182 -7.05 23.06 8.18
CA ALA A 182 -7.74 24.24 7.66
C ALA A 182 -7.52 24.45 6.15
N LEU A 183 -6.62 23.67 5.54
CA LEU A 183 -6.38 23.70 4.09
C LEU A 183 -7.35 22.76 3.39
N ASN A 184 -7.67 23.08 2.13
CA ASN A 184 -8.40 22.20 1.25
C ASN A 184 -7.57 20.92 1.01
N ALA A 185 -8.15 19.78 1.37
CA ALA A 185 -7.50 18.48 1.32
C ALA A 185 -8.03 17.57 0.20
N SER A 186 -8.99 18.04 -0.59
CA SER A 186 -9.66 17.25 -1.64
C SER A 186 -9.01 17.50 -2.99
N HIS A 187 -7.95 16.76 -3.29
CA HIS A 187 -7.19 16.93 -4.53
C HIS A 187 -7.75 16.15 -5.72
N LEU A 188 -8.58 15.12 -5.49
CA LEU A 188 -9.08 14.24 -6.54
C LEU A 188 -10.47 14.65 -7.02
N THR A 189 -10.64 14.65 -8.34
CA THR A 189 -11.89 14.94 -9.04
C THR A 189 -12.15 13.88 -10.12
N HIS A 190 -13.33 13.92 -10.73
CA HIS A 190 -13.74 13.03 -11.83
C HIS A 190 -13.51 11.55 -11.52
N VAL A 191 -13.82 11.12 -10.29
CA VAL A 191 -13.70 9.71 -9.89
C VAL A 191 -14.72 8.89 -10.70
N ARG A 192 -14.22 7.93 -11.46
CA ARG A 192 -14.98 6.94 -12.20
C ARG A 192 -14.56 5.56 -11.73
N THR A 193 -15.49 4.62 -11.76
CA THR A 193 -15.25 3.23 -11.35
C THR A 193 -15.93 2.30 -12.32
N GLY A 194 -15.35 1.12 -12.50
CA GLY A 194 -15.99 0.04 -13.23
C GLY A 194 -15.39 -1.29 -12.85
N ALA A 195 -15.70 -2.29 -13.66
CA ALA A 195 -15.25 -3.65 -13.48
C ALA A 195 -14.97 -4.31 -14.84
N GLN A 196 -14.14 -5.33 -14.82
CA GLN A 196 -13.89 -6.24 -15.92
C GLN A 196 -13.95 -7.65 -15.36
N GLU A 197 -14.90 -8.44 -15.89
CA GLU A 197 -15.06 -9.82 -15.47
C GLU A 197 -13.81 -10.66 -15.78
N PRO A 198 -13.52 -11.69 -14.97
CA PRO A 198 -14.35 -12.19 -13.86
C PRO A 198 -14.07 -11.54 -12.49
N ASP A 199 -12.94 -10.87 -12.31
CA ASP A 199 -12.34 -10.65 -10.99
C ASP A 199 -11.66 -9.29 -10.82
N THR A 200 -11.81 -8.39 -11.80
CA THR A 200 -11.10 -7.12 -11.83
C THR A 200 -12.06 -5.96 -11.61
N VAL A 201 -11.69 -5.06 -10.69
CA VAL A 201 -12.34 -3.77 -10.50
C VAL A 201 -11.35 -2.65 -10.79
N TRP A 202 -11.83 -1.51 -11.27
CA TRP A 202 -10.96 -0.38 -11.59
C TRP A 202 -11.54 0.94 -11.11
N LEU A 203 -10.64 1.89 -10.89
CA LEU A 203 -10.95 3.26 -10.51
C LEU A 203 -10.01 4.20 -11.27
N SER A 204 -10.58 5.23 -11.90
CA SER A 204 -9.82 6.33 -12.49
C SER A 204 -10.26 7.67 -11.92
N CYS A 205 -9.33 8.60 -11.80
CA CYS A 205 -9.58 9.96 -11.33
C CYS A 205 -8.52 10.92 -11.88
N ARG A 206 -8.64 12.20 -11.55
CA ARG A 206 -7.66 13.22 -11.92
C ARG A 206 -7.40 14.17 -10.76
N THR A 207 -6.20 14.71 -10.65
CA THR A 207 -5.95 15.84 -9.74
C THR A 207 -6.70 17.09 -10.22
N SER A 208 -7.23 17.88 -9.30
CA SER A 208 -8.14 18.99 -9.60
C SER A 208 -7.48 20.13 -10.39
N THR A 209 -6.23 20.46 -10.07
CA THR A 209 -5.52 21.64 -10.59
C THR A 209 -4.42 21.24 -11.56
N SER A 210 -3.56 20.29 -11.16
CA SER A 210 -2.46 19.81 -12.02
C SER A 210 -2.92 18.90 -13.15
N GLY A 211 -4.17 18.43 -13.12
CA GLY A 211 -4.75 17.65 -14.20
C GLY A 211 -4.10 16.27 -14.42
N ILE A 212 -3.33 15.75 -13.47
CA ILE A 212 -2.66 14.44 -13.59
C ILE A 212 -3.73 13.34 -13.52
N GLY A 213 -3.87 12.56 -14.59
CA GLY A 213 -4.74 11.39 -14.63
C GLY A 213 -4.13 10.26 -13.80
N ILE A 214 -4.95 9.57 -13.04
CA ILE A 214 -4.55 8.45 -12.16
C ILE A 214 -5.53 7.31 -12.42
N ALA A 215 -5.02 6.10 -12.60
CA ALA A 215 -5.84 4.91 -12.70
C ALA A 215 -5.26 3.75 -11.88
N MET A 216 -6.16 2.96 -11.32
CA MET A 216 -5.84 1.71 -10.64
C MET A 216 -6.78 0.61 -11.13
N ALA A 217 -6.23 -0.58 -11.37
CA ALA A 217 -6.98 -1.80 -11.59
C ALA A 217 -6.56 -2.83 -10.54
N ALA A 218 -7.53 -3.54 -9.97
CA ALA A 218 -7.33 -4.52 -8.91
C ALA A 218 -8.00 -5.84 -9.27
N ARG A 219 -7.19 -6.89 -9.41
CA ARG A 219 -7.62 -8.27 -9.59
C ARG A 219 -7.63 -8.98 -8.24
N THR A 220 -8.76 -9.58 -7.84
CA THR A 220 -8.85 -10.33 -6.57
C THR A 220 -9.32 -11.76 -6.80
N VAL A 221 -8.49 -12.74 -6.41
CA VAL A 221 -8.76 -14.17 -6.63
C VAL A 221 -8.68 -14.96 -5.33
N VAL A 222 -9.49 -16.02 -5.25
CA VAL A 222 -9.38 -17.04 -4.19
C VAL A 222 -8.61 -18.22 -4.76
N VAL A 223 -7.49 -18.59 -4.13
CA VAL A 223 -6.57 -19.58 -4.70
C VAL A 223 -7.04 -20.99 -4.38
N GLY A 224 -7.03 -21.87 -5.39
CA GLY A 224 -7.27 -23.30 -5.24
C GLY A 224 -8.70 -23.71 -4.87
N ARG A 225 -9.66 -22.77 -4.87
CA ARG A 225 -11.09 -23.06 -4.70
C ARG A 225 -11.96 -21.94 -5.27
N SER A 226 -13.20 -22.26 -5.59
CA SER A 226 -14.20 -21.26 -6.00
C SER A 226 -14.85 -20.59 -4.79
N ALA A 227 -15.12 -19.29 -4.93
CA ALA A 227 -16.01 -18.58 -4.01
C ALA A 227 -17.46 -19.08 -4.23
N ALA A 228 -18.25 -19.13 -3.15
CA ALA A 228 -19.69 -19.42 -3.23
C ALA A 228 -20.46 -18.27 -3.91
N SER A 229 -19.95 -17.05 -3.80
CA SER A 229 -20.46 -15.87 -4.52
C SER A 229 -19.29 -14.94 -4.85
N SER A 230 -19.33 -14.38 -6.06
CA SER A 230 -18.37 -13.38 -6.56
C SER A 230 -19.15 -12.29 -7.27
N GLU A 231 -19.04 -11.06 -6.80
CA GLU A 231 -19.81 -9.92 -7.31
C GLU A 231 -18.91 -8.69 -7.46
N LEU A 232 -18.87 -8.15 -8.68
CA LEU A 232 -18.19 -6.89 -8.99
C LEU A 232 -19.20 -5.74 -8.84
N ARG A 233 -18.94 -4.83 -7.90
CA ARG A 233 -19.83 -3.74 -7.50
C ARG A 233 -19.12 -2.39 -7.60
N PRO A 234 -18.99 -1.81 -8.81
CA PRO A 234 -18.56 -0.43 -8.96
C PRO A 234 -19.59 0.54 -8.38
N ALA A 235 -19.13 1.60 -7.74
CA ALA A 235 -19.94 2.64 -7.11
C ALA A 235 -19.24 4.00 -7.23
N ARG A 236 -19.98 5.10 -7.07
CA ARG A 236 -19.55 6.48 -7.40
C ARG A 236 -18.09 6.86 -7.07
N ARG A 237 -17.55 6.41 -5.92
CA ARG A 237 -16.16 6.68 -5.51
C ARG A 237 -15.39 5.44 -5.08
N ARG A 238 -15.97 4.25 -5.25
CA ARG A 238 -15.36 2.99 -4.82
C ARG A 238 -15.68 1.87 -5.79
N ALA A 239 -14.67 1.09 -6.14
CA ALA A 239 -14.88 -0.13 -6.90
C ALA A 239 -14.68 -1.31 -5.94
N VAL A 240 -15.67 -2.19 -5.80
CA VAL A 240 -15.69 -3.26 -4.79
C VAL A 240 -15.84 -4.61 -5.46
N HIS A 241 -14.94 -5.54 -5.16
CA HIS A 241 -15.13 -6.96 -5.43
C HIS A 241 -15.54 -7.67 -4.13
N ARG A 242 -16.78 -8.17 -4.10
CA ARG A 242 -17.34 -8.91 -2.97
C ARG A 242 -17.23 -10.40 -3.23
N LEU A 243 -16.59 -11.11 -2.32
CA LEU A 243 -16.41 -12.55 -2.36
C LEU A 243 -17.02 -13.17 -1.10
N VAL A 244 -17.77 -14.26 -1.25
CA VAL A 244 -18.20 -15.10 -0.12
C VAL A 244 -17.57 -16.46 -0.28
N VAL A 245 -16.80 -16.89 0.71
CA VAL A 245 -16.03 -18.13 0.64
C VAL A 245 -16.40 -19.05 1.80
N PRO A 246 -16.73 -20.33 1.54
CA PRO A 246 -16.95 -21.30 2.60
C PRO A 246 -15.62 -21.66 3.27
N ILE A 247 -15.66 -21.79 4.60
CA ILE A 247 -14.50 -22.10 5.42
C ILE A 247 -14.79 -23.26 6.38
N ALA A 248 -13.74 -23.98 6.74
CA ALA A 248 -13.81 -25.13 7.65
C ALA A 248 -12.58 -25.17 8.56
N PRO A 249 -12.69 -25.72 9.78
CA PRO A 249 -11.63 -25.72 10.78
C PRO A 249 -10.30 -26.24 10.24
N GLY A 250 -9.23 -25.50 10.52
CA GLY A 250 -7.86 -25.85 10.10
C GLY A 250 -7.60 -25.78 8.59
N ARG A 251 -8.59 -25.42 7.76
CA ARG A 251 -8.43 -25.32 6.30
C ARG A 251 -8.29 -23.86 5.88
N PRO A 252 -7.06 -23.39 5.58
CA PRO A 252 -6.86 -22.00 5.19
C PRO A 252 -7.56 -21.66 3.87
N VAL A 253 -8.02 -20.41 3.76
CA VAL A 253 -8.48 -19.76 2.53
C VAL A 253 -7.48 -18.68 2.16
N ASP A 254 -6.97 -18.74 0.94
CA ASP A 254 -5.97 -17.81 0.44
C ASP A 254 -6.59 -16.87 -0.59
N VAL A 255 -6.46 -15.56 -0.34
CA VAL A 255 -7.02 -14.50 -1.17
C VAL A 255 -5.88 -13.60 -1.62
N GLU A 256 -5.71 -13.49 -2.93
CA GLU A 256 -4.68 -12.66 -3.56
C GLU A 256 -5.33 -11.45 -4.19
N LYS A 257 -4.88 -10.25 -3.82
CA LYS A 257 -5.23 -8.98 -4.46
C LYS A 257 -3.99 -8.42 -5.14
N THR A 258 -4.03 -8.32 -6.47
CA THR A 258 -2.96 -7.69 -7.28
C THR A 258 -3.48 -6.37 -7.83
N VAL A 259 -2.69 -5.31 -7.75
CA VAL A 259 -3.06 -3.97 -8.19
C VAL A 259 -2.01 -3.42 -9.13
N ALA A 260 -2.47 -2.83 -10.24
CA ALA A 260 -1.67 -2.00 -11.11
C ALA A 260 -2.04 -0.52 -10.90
N LEU A 261 -1.04 0.36 -10.82
CA LEU A 261 -1.18 1.81 -10.67
C LEU A 261 -0.44 2.52 -11.80
N PHE A 262 -1.17 3.35 -12.54
CA PHE A 262 -0.62 4.21 -13.59
C PHE A 262 -1.08 5.65 -13.41
N THR A 263 -0.27 6.57 -13.94
CA THR A 263 -0.58 7.99 -14.03
C THR A 263 -0.39 8.48 -15.46
N SER A 264 -1.01 9.60 -15.81
CA SER A 264 -0.82 10.23 -17.12
C SER A 264 0.60 10.79 -17.36
N ARG A 265 1.53 10.59 -16.42
CA ARG A 265 2.95 10.93 -16.56
C ARG A 265 3.79 9.75 -17.04
N ASP A 266 3.23 8.54 -17.05
CA ASP A 266 3.94 7.37 -17.51
C ASP A 266 4.20 7.46 -19.01
N THR A 267 5.38 7.04 -19.44
CA THR A 267 5.76 7.02 -20.85
C THR A 267 5.20 5.79 -21.55
N ALA A 268 4.99 5.89 -22.87
CA ALA A 268 4.56 4.77 -23.71
C ALA A 268 3.20 4.17 -23.33
N ILE A 269 2.29 4.97 -22.76
CA ILE A 269 0.89 4.62 -22.57
C ILE A 269 -0.02 5.63 -23.29
N SER A 270 -1.15 5.16 -23.83
CA SER A 270 -2.18 6.02 -24.41
C SER A 270 -3.13 6.55 -23.33
N ASP A 271 -3.56 5.67 -22.44
CA ASP A 271 -4.46 5.97 -21.34
C ASP A 271 -4.04 5.18 -20.08
N PRO A 272 -3.97 5.82 -18.89
CA PRO A 272 -3.59 5.14 -17.66
C PRO A 272 -4.51 3.98 -17.26
N LEU A 273 -5.80 4.05 -17.57
CA LEU A 273 -6.75 3.00 -17.19
C LEU A 273 -6.55 1.75 -18.05
N GLU A 274 -6.40 1.92 -19.37
CA GLU A 274 -6.05 0.82 -20.27
C GLU A 274 -4.76 0.13 -19.83
N ALA A 275 -3.69 0.91 -19.58
CA ALA A 275 -2.42 0.36 -19.11
C ALA A 275 -2.54 -0.40 -17.77
N ALA A 276 -3.34 0.10 -16.83
CA ALA A 276 -3.59 -0.57 -15.56
C ALA A 276 -4.34 -1.91 -15.74
N LEU A 277 -5.36 -1.94 -16.60
CA LEU A 277 -6.13 -3.15 -16.89
C LEU A 277 -5.26 -4.21 -17.59
N ASP A 278 -4.49 -3.81 -18.61
CA ASP A 278 -3.58 -4.70 -19.32
C ASP A 278 -2.52 -5.26 -18.39
N ARG A 279 -1.92 -4.41 -17.54
CA ARG A 279 -0.87 -4.84 -16.64
C ARG A 279 -1.37 -5.81 -15.57
N VAL A 280 -2.55 -5.58 -14.99
CA VAL A 280 -3.10 -6.47 -13.97
C VAL A 280 -3.56 -7.80 -14.56
N SER A 281 -4.06 -7.81 -15.81
CA SER A 281 -4.49 -9.05 -16.49
C SER A 281 -3.32 -9.99 -16.78
N THR A 282 -2.15 -9.44 -17.13
CA THR A 282 -0.92 -10.18 -17.45
C THR A 282 -0.02 -10.44 -16.24
N ALA A 283 -0.36 -9.90 -15.06
CA ALA A 283 0.40 -10.16 -13.85
C ALA A 283 0.28 -11.63 -13.41
N GLY A 284 1.38 -12.23 -12.99
CA GLY A 284 1.40 -13.57 -12.39
C GLY A 284 0.67 -13.64 -11.04
N GLY A 285 0.64 -14.84 -10.44
CA GLY A 285 0.15 -15.03 -9.07
C GLY A 285 1.12 -14.45 -8.02
N ILE A 286 0.69 -14.37 -6.76
CA ILE A 286 1.51 -13.74 -5.70
C ILE A 286 2.90 -14.37 -5.55
N SER A 287 3.02 -15.69 -5.72
CA SER A 287 4.30 -16.39 -5.56
C SER A 287 5.32 -15.92 -6.61
N GLU A 288 4.91 -15.83 -7.87
CA GLU A 288 5.76 -15.33 -8.96
C GLU A 288 6.13 -13.85 -8.77
N LEU A 289 5.15 -13.03 -8.35
CA LEU A 289 5.39 -11.63 -8.04
C LEU A 289 6.37 -11.46 -6.87
N LEU A 290 6.26 -12.30 -5.84
CA LEU A 290 7.14 -12.28 -4.68
C LEU A 290 8.56 -12.71 -5.06
N ASP A 291 8.72 -13.78 -5.84
CA ASP A 291 10.03 -14.28 -6.26
C ASP A 291 10.78 -13.23 -7.10
N SER A 292 10.10 -12.65 -8.10
CA SER A 292 10.67 -11.60 -8.95
C SER A 292 10.95 -10.29 -8.19
N HIS A 293 10.11 -9.94 -7.21
CA HIS A 293 10.31 -8.80 -6.32
C HIS A 293 11.53 -8.99 -5.41
N VAL A 294 11.65 -10.15 -4.76
CA VAL A 294 12.78 -10.46 -3.87
C VAL A 294 14.08 -10.47 -4.68
N ALA A 295 14.08 -11.06 -5.87
CA ALA A 295 15.24 -11.03 -6.76
C ALA A 295 15.66 -9.59 -7.12
N ALA A 296 14.72 -8.67 -7.32
CA ALA A 296 15.02 -7.26 -7.55
C ALA A 296 15.64 -6.58 -6.32
N TRP A 297 15.11 -6.84 -5.12
CA TRP A 297 15.68 -6.32 -3.87
C TRP A 297 17.07 -6.88 -3.56
N GLU A 298 17.31 -8.15 -3.85
CA GLU A 298 18.64 -8.75 -3.70
C GLU A 298 19.68 -8.04 -4.58
N ARG A 299 19.32 -7.60 -5.79
CA ARG A 299 20.20 -6.79 -6.65
C ARG A 299 20.53 -5.43 -6.01
N LEU A 300 19.56 -4.80 -5.34
CA LEU A 300 19.79 -3.54 -4.62
C LEU A 300 20.70 -3.75 -3.42
N TRP A 301 20.40 -4.74 -2.58
CA TRP A 301 21.17 -5.03 -1.37
C TRP A 301 22.61 -5.43 -1.66
N ARG A 302 22.89 -6.16 -2.76
CA ARG A 302 24.28 -6.48 -3.15
C ARG A 302 25.16 -5.24 -3.37
N ARG A 303 24.56 -4.09 -3.69
CA ARG A 303 25.29 -2.82 -3.93
C ARG A 303 25.35 -1.92 -2.70
N ALA A 304 24.53 -2.16 -1.68
CA ALA A 304 24.28 -1.20 -0.60
C ALA A 304 24.34 -1.81 0.81
N ASP A 305 24.43 -3.12 0.97
CA ASP A 305 24.45 -3.76 2.29
C ASP A 305 25.72 -3.40 3.08
N ILE A 306 25.53 -3.15 4.36
CA ILE A 306 26.60 -2.78 5.29
C ILE A 306 26.60 -3.80 6.43
N GLN A 307 27.77 -4.39 6.70
CA GLN A 307 27.97 -5.33 7.80
C GLN A 307 28.38 -4.59 9.08
N VAL A 308 27.38 -4.17 9.86
CA VAL A 308 27.58 -3.68 11.23
C VAL A 308 26.84 -4.63 12.18
N PRO A 309 27.51 -5.18 13.22
CA PRO A 309 26.85 -6.09 14.16
C PRO A 309 25.91 -5.35 15.11
N GLY A 310 24.95 -6.10 15.65
CA GLY A 310 24.08 -5.64 16.73
C GLY A 310 23.08 -4.56 16.32
N ARG A 311 22.61 -3.80 17.32
CA ARG A 311 21.51 -2.84 17.16
C ARG A 311 21.81 -1.74 16.15
N ALA A 312 23.05 -1.25 16.11
CA ALA A 312 23.44 -0.18 15.19
C ALA A 312 23.26 -0.60 13.72
N GLY A 313 23.69 -1.82 13.36
CA GLY A 313 23.51 -2.33 12.01
C GLY A 313 22.04 -2.50 11.61
N ARG A 314 21.19 -2.94 12.55
CA ARG A 314 19.74 -3.05 12.30
C ARG A 314 19.08 -1.71 12.00
N VAL A 315 19.46 -0.65 12.73
CA VAL A 315 18.99 0.73 12.51
C VAL A 315 19.51 1.27 11.19
N LEU A 316 20.79 1.05 10.87
CA LEU A 316 21.37 1.44 9.59
C LEU A 316 20.67 0.75 8.42
N ARG A 317 20.39 -0.55 8.51
CA ARG A 317 19.64 -1.28 7.48
C ARG A 317 18.22 -0.76 7.30
N LEU A 318 17.53 -0.34 8.36
CA LEU A 318 16.22 0.31 8.25
C LEU A 318 16.32 1.62 7.45
N HIS A 319 17.31 2.45 7.76
CA HIS A 319 17.52 3.70 7.02
C HIS A 319 17.90 3.44 5.56
N LEU A 320 18.80 2.50 5.30
CA LEU A 320 19.17 2.10 3.94
C LEU A 320 18.00 1.54 3.17
N PHE A 321 17.16 0.70 3.78
CA PHE A 321 15.92 0.21 3.18
C PHE A 321 15.06 1.38 2.71
N HIS A 322 14.83 2.38 3.58
CA HIS A 322 14.06 3.57 3.23
C HIS A 322 14.72 4.43 2.14
N VAL A 323 16.05 4.49 2.08
CA VAL A 323 16.77 5.16 0.99
C VAL A 323 16.59 4.39 -0.32
N LEU A 324 16.77 3.07 -0.33
CA LEU A 324 16.67 2.23 -1.52
C LEU A 324 15.27 2.18 -2.12
N GLN A 325 14.20 2.23 -1.30
CA GLN A 325 12.84 2.33 -1.81
C GLN A 325 12.51 3.72 -2.39
N THR A 326 13.25 4.77 -2.03
CA THR A 326 13.00 6.14 -2.50
C THR A 326 13.89 6.48 -3.69
N LEU A 327 15.16 6.09 -3.66
CA LEU A 327 16.14 6.25 -4.74
C LEU A 327 16.32 4.92 -5.45
N SER A 328 15.26 4.45 -6.10
CA SER A 328 15.27 3.22 -6.87
C SER A 328 15.64 3.50 -8.34
N PRO A 329 15.87 2.47 -9.16
CA PRO A 329 16.06 2.66 -10.61
C PRO A 329 14.89 3.41 -11.27
N HIS A 330 13.69 3.36 -10.68
CA HIS A 330 12.49 3.99 -11.21
C HIS A 330 12.43 5.50 -10.95
N THR A 331 13.40 6.05 -10.21
CA THR A 331 13.53 7.50 -9.98
C THR A 331 14.65 8.15 -10.78
N GLU A 332 15.42 7.38 -11.56
CA GLU A 332 16.62 7.89 -12.26
C GLU A 332 16.28 9.01 -13.26
N ASP A 333 15.17 8.87 -13.98
CA ASP A 333 14.71 9.84 -14.99
C ASP A 333 13.63 10.81 -14.48
N LEU A 334 13.27 10.72 -13.19
CA LEU A 334 12.25 11.56 -12.59
C LEU A 334 12.89 12.79 -11.93
N ASP A 335 12.45 13.99 -12.30
CA ASP A 335 12.75 15.22 -11.55
C ASP A 335 11.91 15.27 -10.26
N VAL A 336 12.23 14.36 -9.33
CA VAL A 336 11.54 14.16 -8.06
C VAL A 336 12.54 14.29 -6.92
N GLY A 337 12.32 15.29 -6.07
CA GLY A 337 13.13 15.48 -4.86
C GLY A 337 12.89 14.36 -3.85
N VAL A 338 13.91 14.08 -3.05
CA VAL A 338 13.81 13.19 -1.88
C VAL A 338 13.05 13.95 -0.78
N PRO A 339 11.80 13.60 -0.46
CA PRO A 339 11.09 14.30 0.61
C PRO A 339 11.82 14.05 1.96
N PRO A 340 11.78 14.97 2.92
CA PRO A 340 12.49 14.85 4.21
C PRO A 340 12.14 13.60 5.04
N GLY A 341 11.15 12.82 4.62
CA GLY A 341 10.75 11.55 5.21
C GLY A 341 10.87 10.33 4.28
N ALA A 342 11.60 10.38 3.16
CA ALA A 342 11.77 9.25 2.22
C ALA A 342 10.44 8.54 1.89
N CYS A 343 9.59 9.17 1.08
CA CYS A 343 8.20 8.79 0.77
C CYS A 343 7.25 8.56 1.96
N THR A 344 7.74 8.57 3.21
CA THR A 344 6.92 8.57 4.43
C THR A 344 6.58 10.02 4.78
N VAL A 345 5.46 10.52 4.26
CA VAL A 345 5.05 11.93 4.43
C VAL A 345 4.72 12.21 5.90
N ARG A 346 5.73 12.63 6.68
CA ARG A 346 5.58 13.27 8.01
C ARG A 346 5.54 14.79 7.95
N ARG A 347 6.07 15.38 6.87
CA ARG A 347 5.95 16.78 6.48
C ARG A 347 5.49 16.81 5.04
N THR A 348 4.61 17.74 4.67
CA THR A 348 4.34 18.04 3.26
C THR A 348 5.68 18.16 2.55
N GLY A 349 5.81 17.51 1.40
CA GLY A 349 7.05 17.40 0.63
C GLY A 349 7.52 18.72 0.03
N ALA A 350 7.63 19.78 0.84
CA ALA A 350 8.41 20.96 0.52
C ALA A 350 9.87 20.53 0.44
N MET A 351 10.42 20.54 -0.77
CA MET A 351 11.84 20.29 -1.02
C MET A 351 12.69 21.42 -0.44
N CYS A 352 13.87 21.06 0.07
CA CYS A 352 14.99 21.99 0.12
C CYS A 352 15.61 22.02 -1.28
N SER A 353 15.61 23.19 -1.93
CA SER A 353 16.43 23.43 -3.11
C SER A 353 17.90 23.45 -2.67
N GLY A 354 18.67 22.47 -3.11
CA GLY A 354 20.10 22.44 -2.82
C GLY A 354 20.73 21.13 -3.23
N THR A 355 21.59 21.20 -4.23
CA THR A 355 22.50 20.17 -4.77
C THR A 355 23.47 19.59 -3.71
N ASN A 356 23.24 19.83 -2.42
CA ASN A 356 24.03 19.40 -1.27
C ASN A 356 23.15 18.69 -0.22
N CYS A 357 22.31 17.74 -0.66
CA CYS A 357 21.61 16.84 0.26
C CYS A 357 22.46 15.59 0.49
N SER A 358 22.66 15.19 1.76
CA SER A 358 23.50 14.05 2.17
C SER A 358 23.14 12.73 1.47
N CYS A 359 21.89 12.57 1.04
CA CYS A 359 21.42 11.42 0.26
C CYS A 359 22.04 11.33 -1.14
N CYS A 360 22.32 12.46 -1.81
CA CYS A 360 22.97 12.45 -3.13
C CYS A 360 24.41 11.93 -3.07
N ARG A 361 25.12 12.12 -1.95
CA ARG A 361 26.50 11.58 -1.76
C ARG A 361 26.52 10.05 -1.62
N ILE A 362 25.48 9.43 -1.06
CA ILE A 362 25.41 7.97 -0.92
C ILE A 362 25.10 7.33 -2.29
N SER A 363 24.16 7.91 -3.06
CA SER A 363 23.80 7.41 -4.40
C SER A 363 24.95 7.53 -5.41
N THR A 364 25.75 8.61 -5.34
CA THR A 364 26.93 8.77 -6.22
C THR A 364 28.08 7.81 -5.90
N CYS A 365 28.14 7.23 -4.69
CA CYS A 365 29.12 6.20 -4.35
C CYS A 365 28.72 4.78 -4.79
N THR A 366 27.43 4.53 -5.06
CA THR A 366 26.91 3.19 -5.42
C THR A 366 26.61 3.01 -6.91
N SER A 367 26.69 4.08 -7.71
CA SER A 367 26.54 4.03 -9.17
C SER A 367 27.90 4.14 -9.87
N PRO A 368 28.36 3.14 -10.63
CA PRO A 368 29.54 3.30 -11.48
C PRO A 368 29.20 4.26 -12.61
N ARG A 369 29.81 5.45 -12.60
CA ARG A 369 29.75 6.39 -13.72
C ARG A 369 30.25 5.71 -14.99
N SER A 370 29.40 5.65 -16.01
CA SER A 370 29.83 5.43 -17.40
C SER A 370 30.73 6.60 -17.83
N PRO A 371 31.92 6.36 -18.40
CA PRO A 371 32.78 7.44 -18.90
C PRO A 371 32.15 8.05 -20.16
N GLY A 372 32.17 9.38 -20.21
CA GLY A 372 31.45 10.20 -21.16
C GLY A 372 31.78 9.97 -22.64
N ARG A 373 30.90 10.51 -23.49
CA ARG A 373 31.22 10.88 -24.87
C ARG A 373 30.98 12.38 -25.01
N CYS A 374 31.99 13.05 -25.56
CA CYS A 374 31.93 14.42 -26.06
C CYS A 374 30.90 14.55 -27.19
#